data_AF-A0A7X6PN25-F1
#
_entry.id   AF-A0A7X6PN25-F1
#
_cell.length_a   1.000
_cell.length_b   1.000
_cell.length_c   1.000
_cell.angle_alpha   90.00
_cell.angle_beta   90.00
_cell.angle_gamma   90.00
#
_symmetry.space_group_name_H-M   'P 1'
#
loop_
_entity.id
_entity.type
_entity.pdbx_description
1 polymer ?
#
loop_
_entity_poly.entity_id
_entity_poly.type
_entity_poly.pdbx_seq_one_letter_code
_entity_poly.pdbx_strand_id
1 'polypeptide(L)'
;MSTLRLDPAHARLLSSELLDAAVHPPATPVTVSGEGRFAAALLDALLNLDTQTRRVHDRARLLGERSHRAVTDLEDADHLLAADLGRLA
;
A
#
# COMPACT_ATOMS: atom_id res chain seq x y z
N MET A 1 3.47 -1.76 -23.69
CA MET A 1 3.69 -1.43 -22.27
C MET A 1 4.99 -2.07 -21.83
N SER A 2 5.87 -1.33 -21.16
CA SER A 2 7.12 -1.87 -20.59
C SER A 2 6.83 -2.43 -19.20
N THR A 3 7.15 -3.70 -18.97
CA THR A 3 7.09 -4.31 -17.63
C THR A 3 8.40 -4.02 -16.90
N LEU A 4 8.32 -3.35 -15.76
CA LEU A 4 9.48 -3.12 -14.91
C LEU A 4 9.94 -4.48 -14.35
N ARG A 5 11.20 -4.85 -14.61
CA ARG A 5 11.80 -6.05 -14.00
C ARG A 5 12.42 -5.65 -12.67
N LEU A 6 11.83 -6.16 -11.59
CA LEU A 6 12.34 -6.03 -10.23
C LEU A 6 12.93 -7.37 -9.82
N ASP A 7 14.03 -7.35 -9.08
CA ASP A 7 14.47 -8.54 -8.36
C ASP A 7 13.45 -8.85 -7.23
N PRO A 8 13.22 -10.13 -6.88
CA PRO A 8 12.26 -10.52 -5.85
C PRO A 8 12.49 -9.88 -4.48
N ALA A 9 13.75 -9.71 -4.07
CA ALA A 9 14.09 -9.08 -2.79
C ALA A 9 13.68 -7.60 -2.78
N HIS A 10 13.98 -6.87 -3.85
CA HIS A 10 13.57 -5.48 -3.98
C HIS A 10 12.04 -5.33 -4.12
N ALA A 11 11.38 -6.25 -4.85
CA ALA A 11 9.91 -6.27 -4.95
C ALA A 11 9.25 -6.52 -3.59
N ARG A 12 9.80 -7.43 -2.78
CA ARG A 12 9.33 -7.67 -1.40
C ARG A 12 9.48 -6.42 -0.55
N LEU A 13 10.65 -5.78 -0.56
CA LEU A 13 10.90 -4.53 0.18
C LEU A 13 9.84 -3.47 -0.15
N LEU A 14 9.65 -3.17 -1.45
CA LEU A 14 8.66 -2.17 -1.89
C LEU A 14 7.23 -2.53 -1.48
N SER A 15 6.85 -3.81 -1.55
CA SER A 15 5.52 -4.27 -1.11
C SER A 15 5.31 -4.08 0.39
N SER A 16 6.35 -4.34 1.20
CA SER A 16 6.31 -4.19 2.65
C SER A 16 6.30 -2.72 3.07
N GLU A 17 7.11 -1.87 2.45
CA GLU A 17 7.12 -0.42 2.71
C GLU A 17 5.76 0.21 2.35
N LEU A 18 5.16 -0.20 1.25
CA LEU A 18 3.82 0.25 0.86
C LEU A 18 2.76 -0.18 1.89
N LEU A 19 2.85 -1.43 2.37
CA LEU A 19 1.92 -1.95 3.36
C LEU A 19 2.07 -1.21 4.70
N ASP A 20 3.31 -0.96 5.13
CA ASP A 20 3.60 -0.22 6.36
C ASP A 20 3.09 1.22 6.29
N ALA A 21 3.36 1.93 5.19
CA ALA A 21 2.83 3.28 4.96
C ALA A 21 1.29 3.30 4.90
N ALA A 22 0.67 2.24 4.37
CA ALA A 22 -0.77 2.14 4.30
C ALA A 22 -1.45 1.94 5.67
N VAL A 23 -0.80 1.21 6.58
CA VAL A 23 -1.31 0.92 7.94
C VAL A 23 -1.22 2.13 8.87
N HIS A 24 -0.34 3.09 8.57
CA HIS A 24 -0.12 4.28 9.40
C HIS A 24 -0.58 5.56 8.69
N PRO A 25 -1.90 5.76 8.45
CA PRO A 25 -2.38 6.99 7.84
C PRO A 25 -2.10 8.19 8.77
N PRO A 26 -1.73 9.34 8.21
CA PRO A 26 -1.53 10.55 8.99
C PRO A 26 -2.87 10.99 9.62
N ALA A 27 -2.83 11.43 10.88
CA ALA A 27 -3.99 11.97 11.55
C ALA A 27 -4.35 13.35 10.98
N THR A 28 -5.57 13.50 10.45
CA THR A 28 -6.08 14.81 10.02
C THR A 28 -6.68 15.51 11.24
N PRO A 29 -6.14 16.65 11.70
CA PRO A 29 -6.75 17.39 12.80
C PRO A 29 -8.08 17.99 12.34
N VAL A 30 -9.17 17.54 12.96
CA VAL A 30 -10.56 17.96 12.64
C VAL A 30 -11.09 19.06 13.58
N THR A 31 -10.26 19.58 14.48
CA THR A 31 -10.66 20.65 15.39
C THR A 31 -10.59 22.02 14.70
N VAL A 32 -11.74 22.68 14.60
CA VAL A 32 -11.87 24.01 13.99
C VAL A 32 -12.50 24.98 14.98
N SER A 33 -11.92 26.17 15.11
CA SER A 33 -12.46 27.29 15.90
C SER A 33 -12.64 28.51 14.99
N GLY A 34 -13.76 29.22 15.07
CA GLY A 34 -14.02 30.42 14.26
C GLY A 34 -15.50 30.76 14.08
N GLU A 35 -15.79 31.80 13.29
CA GLU A 35 -17.17 32.23 13.00
C GLU A 35 -17.97 31.15 12.23
N GLY A 36 -19.24 30.99 12.62
CA GLY A 36 -20.02 29.76 12.38
C GLY A 36 -20.05 29.25 10.94
N ARG A 37 -20.28 30.09 9.93
CA ARG A 37 -20.36 29.62 8.52
C ARG A 37 -19.01 29.17 7.98
N PHE A 38 -17.94 29.90 8.31
CA PHE A 38 -16.59 29.54 7.89
C PHE A 38 -16.10 28.30 8.63
N ALA A 39 -16.31 28.25 9.96
CA ALA A 39 -15.92 27.10 10.77
C ALA A 39 -16.63 25.81 10.33
N ALA A 40 -17.92 25.88 10.00
CA ALA A 40 -18.67 24.75 9.45
C ALA A 40 -18.12 24.28 8.09
N ALA A 41 -17.89 25.20 7.16
CA ALA A 41 -17.34 24.86 5.85
C ALA A 41 -15.93 24.27 5.93
N LEU A 42 -15.09 24.78 6.84
CA LEU A 42 -13.75 24.25 7.09
C LEU A 42 -13.80 22.87 7.75
N LEU A 43 -14.72 22.65 8.69
CA LEU A 43 -14.94 21.32 9.28
C LEU A 43 -15.35 20.30 8.22
N ASP A 44 -16.31 20.64 7.35
CA ASP A 44 -16.74 19.77 6.25
C ASP A 44 -15.58 19.44 5.30
N ALA A 45 -14.76 20.44 4.97
CA ALA A 45 -13.58 20.25 4.13
C ALA A 45 -12.56 19.30 4.77
N LEU A 46 -12.30 19.44 6.07
CA LEU A 46 -11.37 18.56 6.82
C LEU A 46 -11.90 17.14 6.94
N LEU A 47 -13.21 16.95 7.18
CA LEU A 47 -13.83 15.62 7.21
C LEU A 47 -13.78 14.92 5.85
N ASN A 48 -14.00 15.67 4.76
CA ASN A 48 -13.86 15.14 3.42
C ASN A 48 -12.41 14.77 3.10
N LEU A 49 -11.44 15.61 3.50
CA LEU A 49 -10.02 15.31 3.36
C LEU A 49 -9.63 14.03 4.12
N ASP A 50 -10.04 13.90 5.38
CA ASP A 50 -9.79 12.69 6.19
C ASP A 50 -10.37 11.43 5.52
N THR A 51 -11.60 11.54 4.98
CA THR A 51 -12.23 10.44 4.24
C THR A 51 -11.43 10.05 2.99
N GLN A 52 -10.96 11.02 2.22
CA GLN A 52 -10.15 10.76 1.02
C GLN A 52 -8.80 10.16 1.36
N THR A 53 -8.13 10.67 2.40
CA THR A 53 -6.87 10.12 2.92
C THR A 53 -7.04 8.64 3.27
N ARG A 54 -8.06 8.29 4.06
CA ARG A 54 -8.34 6.88 4.41
C ARG A 54 -8.54 6.00 3.18
N ARG A 55 -9.29 6.46 2.18
CA ARG A 55 -9.51 5.70 0.93
C ARG A 55 -8.22 5.46 0.15
N VAL A 56 -7.31 6.43 0.11
CA VAL A 56 -6.00 6.26 -0.54
C VAL A 56 -5.18 5.21 0.20
N HIS A 57 -5.14 5.26 1.53
CA HIS A 57 -4.44 4.27 2.35
C HIS A 57 -5.06 2.87 2.24
N ASP A 58 -6.38 2.74 2.21
CA ASP A 58 -7.04 1.46 1.96
C ASP A 58 -6.65 0.86 0.60
N ARG A 59 -6.60 1.71 -0.44
CA ARG A 59 -6.16 1.26 -1.77
C ARG A 59 -4.68 0.89 -1.78
N ALA A 60 -3.84 1.65 -1.10
CA ALA A 60 -2.42 1.37 -0.94
C ALA A 60 -2.21 0.02 -0.22
N ARG A 61 -2.98 -0.25 0.84
CA ARG A 61 -2.98 -1.52 1.57
C ARG A 61 -3.33 -2.68 0.65
N LEU A 62 -4.44 -2.58 -0.08
CA LEU A 62 -4.86 -3.62 -1.03
C LEU A 62 -3.82 -3.87 -2.14
N LEU A 63 -3.15 -2.82 -2.60
CA LEU A 63 -2.07 -2.93 -3.57
C LEU A 63 -0.85 -3.63 -2.94
N GLY A 64 -0.42 -3.20 -1.75
CA GLY A 64 0.67 -3.82 -1.00
C GLY A 64 0.45 -5.30 -0.75
N GLU A 65 -0.74 -5.69 -0.28
CA GLU A 65 -1.12 -7.09 -0.07
C GLU A 65 -1.06 -7.92 -1.36
N ARG A 66 -1.57 -7.38 -2.47
CA ARG A 66 -1.54 -8.08 -3.77
C ARG A 66 -0.12 -8.23 -4.28
N SER A 67 0.69 -7.18 -4.20
CA SER A 67 2.09 -7.21 -4.59
C SER A 67 2.87 -8.21 -3.75
N HIS A 68 2.64 -8.24 -2.43
CA HIS A 68 3.30 -9.17 -1.53
C HIS A 68 2.99 -10.63 -1.90
N ARG A 69 1.71 -10.98 -2.09
CA ARG A 69 1.30 -12.32 -2.55
C ARG A 69 1.94 -12.68 -3.88
N ALA A 70 1.94 -11.77 -4.84
CA ALA A 70 2.53 -12.03 -6.15
C ALA A 70 4.04 -12.30 -6.08
N VAL A 71 4.77 -11.62 -5.18
CA VAL A 71 6.20 -11.89 -4.94
C VAL A 71 6.39 -13.25 -4.29
N THR A 72 5.59 -13.59 -3.27
CA THR A 72 5.65 -14.92 -2.63
C THR A 72 5.37 -16.05 -3.62
N ASP A 73 4.30 -15.92 -4.43
CA ASP A 73 3.94 -16.93 -5.43
C ASP A 73 5.08 -17.14 -6.46
N LEU A 74 5.77 -16.06 -6.84
CA LEU A 74 6.90 -16.11 -7.77
C LEU A 74 8.10 -16.85 -7.15
N GLU A 75 8.46 -16.51 -5.91
CA GLU A 75 9.58 -17.15 -5.22
C GLU A 75 9.32 -18.64 -4.96
N ASP A 76 8.08 -19.00 -4.60
CA ASP A 76 7.69 -20.40 -4.43
C ASP A 76 7.82 -21.17 -5.74
N ALA A 77 7.44 -20.57 -6.87
CA ALA A 77 7.61 -21.17 -8.20
C ALA A 77 9.08 -21.35 -8.57
N ASP A 78 9.92 -20.34 -8.30
CA ASP A 78 11.37 -20.42 -8.55
C ASP A 78 12.04 -21.51 -7.67
N HIS A 79 11.62 -21.64 -6.41
CA HIS A 79 12.11 -22.68 -5.51
C HIS A 79 11.70 -24.09 -5.96
N LEU A 80 10.46 -24.27 -6.41
CA LEU A 80 10.00 -25.55 -6.96
C LEU A 80 10.79 -25.92 -8.21
N LEU A 81 11.01 -24.98 -9.12
CA LEU A 81 11.80 -25.20 -10.33
C LEU A 81 13.26 -25.55 -10.01
N ALA A 82 13.89 -24.85 -9.05
CA ALA A 82 15.24 -25.15 -8.62
C ALA A 82 15.34 -26.56 -8.02
N ALA A 83 14.33 -26.99 -7.25
CA ALA A 83 14.26 -28.35 -6.70
C ALA A 83 14.10 -29.41 -7.80
N ASP A 84 13.28 -29.15 -8.83
CA ASP A 84 13.13 -30.03 -10.00
C ASP A 84 14.45 -30.18 -10.76
N LEU A 85 15.14 -29.07 -11.03
CA LEU A 85 16.43 -29.08 -11.71
C LEU A 85 17.51 -29.82 -10.91
N GLY A 86 17.55 -29.61 -9.58
CA GLY A 86 18.48 -30.32 -8.70
C GLY A 86 18.24 -31.83 -8.63
N ARG A 87 17.04 -32.31 -8.96
CA ARG A 87 16.74 -33.75 -9.07
C ARG A 87 17.18 -34.37 -10.40
N LEU A 88 17.40 -33.54 -11.43
CA LEU A 88 17.80 -33.98 -12.78
C LEU A 88 19.32 -33.99 -12.98
N ALA A 89 20.08 -33.35 -12.10
CA ALA A 89 21.55 -33.24 -12.12
C ALA A 89 22.21 -34.38 -11.33
#